data_AF-A0A7S2QAB7-F1
#
_entry.id   AF-A0A7S2QAB7-F1
#
_cell.length_a   1.000
_cell.length_b   1.000
_cell.length_c   1.000
_cell.angle_alpha   90.00
_cell.angle_beta   90.00
_cell.angle_gamma   90.00
#
_symmetry.space_group_name_H-M   'P 1'
#
loop_
_entity.id
_entity.type
_entity.pdbx_description
1 polymer ?
#
loop_
_entity_poly.entity_id
_entity_poly.type
_entity_poly.pdbx_seq_one_letter_code
_entity_poly.pdbx_strand_id
1 'polypeptide(L)'
;MRIPRFLGHSVEEQAGGGWRVRMAMSRVPGECLDSFLKRAPPPEEPTVALRRGVLLAAQLVRQLAPTLDRIAPHAWHRDVNSHNVLLGDAADGGKLIVGGDPEEAGRSASFWLIDFGLAVDAATWPTQWPTADVAGDVRYWPPSSFAMSFYGPDTISGNKGLCTQYQTRLDVAGLGLTALEVLCATALSGASDIREGLPGVWANLLEGWEKYWGEVTRWHTMIFHVFATGGDITALYQQLGKEDVVARVGEHIKKLRGLLRTCAANSEEADARGLLNVLADMIDEDSAVGMREAVAALGPEPRRNVCRSLLPQLQSPAVVMRQSSTPQAGVARHLPHPQMPLPPQG
;
A
#
# COMPACT_ATOMS: atom_id res chain seq x y z
N MET A 1 -2.53 -16.41 -8.87
CA MET A 1 -1.57 -15.88 -7.88
C MET A 1 -0.79 -14.77 -8.56
N ARG A 2 -0.78 -13.55 -8.02
CA ARG A 2 -0.09 -12.39 -8.60
C ARG A 2 1.18 -12.03 -7.82
N ILE A 3 2.05 -13.02 -7.70
CA ILE A 3 3.37 -12.90 -7.06
C ILE A 3 4.42 -13.59 -7.95
N PRO A 4 5.70 -13.16 -7.93
CA PRO A 4 6.77 -13.88 -8.59
C PRO A 4 6.89 -15.32 -8.09
N ARG A 5 7.06 -16.26 -9.01
CA ARG A 5 7.35 -17.66 -8.68
C ARG A 5 8.79 -17.78 -8.20
N PHE A 6 8.99 -18.33 -7.01
CA PHE A 6 10.30 -18.73 -6.54
C PHE A 6 10.85 -19.91 -7.36
N LEU A 7 12.10 -19.82 -7.81
CA LEU A 7 12.78 -20.83 -8.63
C LEU A 7 13.90 -21.53 -7.87
N GLY A 8 14.57 -20.84 -6.96
CA GLY A 8 15.68 -21.39 -6.17
C GLY A 8 16.45 -20.28 -5.46
N HIS A 9 17.36 -20.67 -4.58
CA HIS A 9 18.27 -19.74 -3.92
C HIS A 9 19.64 -20.39 -3.70
N SER A 10 20.67 -19.56 -3.51
CA SER A 10 21.97 -19.99 -3.01
C SER A 10 22.39 -19.13 -1.83
N VAL A 11 23.12 -19.75 -0.90
CA VAL A 11 23.68 -19.10 0.28
C VAL A 11 25.18 -19.36 0.28
N GLU A 12 25.97 -18.30 0.25
CA GLU A 12 27.43 -18.36 0.25
C GLU A 12 27.97 -17.59 1.46
N GLU A 13 28.85 -18.21 2.24
CA GLU A 13 29.62 -17.50 3.24
C GLU A 13 30.72 -16.67 2.56
N GLN A 14 30.88 -15.41 2.96
CA GLN A 14 31.90 -14.52 2.40
C GLN A 14 33.20 -14.61 3.22
N ALA A 15 34.35 -14.60 2.52
CA ALA A 15 35.66 -14.46 3.14
C ALA A 15 35.75 -13.10 3.84
N GLY A 16 35.61 -13.10 5.17
CA GLY A 16 35.51 -11.88 5.99
C GLY A 16 34.40 -11.91 7.05
N GLY A 17 33.59 -12.98 7.07
CA GLY A 17 32.45 -13.08 7.97
C GLY A 17 31.23 -12.38 7.37
N GLY A 18 30.20 -13.16 7.04
CA GLY A 18 28.99 -12.64 6.43
C GLY A 18 28.41 -13.63 5.43
N TRP A 19 27.16 -13.40 5.04
CA TRP A 19 26.42 -14.27 4.15
C TRP A 19 25.98 -13.50 2.91
N ARG A 20 26.08 -14.13 1.75
CA ARG A 20 25.45 -13.71 0.51
C ARG A 20 24.31 -14.66 0.20
N VAL A 21 23.10 -14.13 0.21
CA VAL A 21 21.91 -14.85 -0.24
C VAL A 21 21.57 -14.36 -1.64
N ARG A 22 21.40 -15.27 -2.59
CA ARG A 22 20.86 -14.97 -3.93
C ARG A 22 19.57 -15.74 -4.12
N MET A 23 18.53 -15.07 -4.57
CA MET A 23 17.24 -15.68 -4.89
C MET A 23 16.98 -15.55 -6.38
N ALA A 24 16.51 -16.63 -7.00
CA ALA A 24 16.02 -16.66 -8.37
C ALA A 24 14.50 -16.75 -8.35
N MET A 25 13.84 -15.80 -9.01
CA MET A 25 12.38 -15.72 -9.12
C MET A 25 11.99 -15.46 -10.57
N SER A 26 10.75 -15.80 -10.94
CA SER A 26 10.22 -15.41 -12.25
C SER A 26 10.17 -13.90 -12.37
N ARG A 27 10.60 -13.37 -13.51
CA ARG A 27 10.39 -11.95 -13.82
C ARG A 27 8.90 -11.69 -14.01
N VAL A 28 8.39 -10.69 -13.31
CA VAL A 28 7.02 -10.17 -13.48
C VAL A 28 7.07 -8.86 -14.28
N PRO A 29 6.06 -8.59 -15.12
CA PRO A 29 6.00 -7.37 -15.95
C PRO A 29 5.67 -6.11 -15.14
N GLY A 30 5.84 -4.95 -15.76
CA GLY A 30 5.49 -3.64 -15.20
C GLY A 30 6.65 -2.88 -14.55
N GLU A 31 6.31 -1.73 -13.97
CA GLU A 31 7.20 -0.88 -13.18
C GLU A 31 6.64 -0.71 -11.76
N CYS A 32 7.44 -0.20 -10.81
CA CYS A 32 6.94 0.07 -9.45
C CYS A 32 5.80 1.09 -9.48
N LEU A 33 4.75 0.84 -8.69
CA LEU A 33 3.57 1.68 -8.62
C LEU A 33 3.91 3.10 -8.17
N ASP A 34 4.86 3.25 -7.25
CA ASP A 34 5.37 4.55 -6.80
C ASP A 34 5.93 5.40 -7.97
N SER A 35 6.58 4.73 -8.93
CA SER A 35 7.22 5.33 -10.09
C SER A 35 6.19 5.72 -11.13
N PHE A 36 5.12 4.92 -11.26
CA PHE A 36 3.95 5.27 -12.05
C PHE A 36 3.24 6.51 -11.49
N LEU A 37 3.00 6.58 -10.18
CA LEU A 37 2.29 7.70 -9.54
C LEU A 37 3.05 9.03 -9.60
N LYS A 38 4.38 9.00 -9.78
CA LYS A 38 5.23 10.19 -9.94
C LYS A 38 5.33 10.71 -11.37
N ARG A 39 4.70 10.04 -12.33
CA ARG A 39 4.74 10.48 -13.75
C ARG A 39 4.06 11.83 -13.91
N ALA A 40 4.52 12.58 -14.91
CA ALA A 40 3.78 13.74 -15.36
C ALA A 40 2.37 13.28 -15.80
N PRO A 41 1.30 13.89 -15.27
CA PRO A 41 -0.05 13.53 -15.66
C PRO A 41 -0.30 13.81 -17.14
N PRO A 42 -1.19 13.04 -17.78
CA PRO A 42 -1.75 13.49 -19.04
C PRO A 42 -2.54 14.79 -18.81
N PRO A 43 -2.61 15.70 -19.80
CA PRO A 43 -3.53 16.83 -19.72
C PRO A 43 -4.96 16.28 -19.81
N GLU A 44 -5.65 16.18 -18.68
CA GLU A 44 -6.99 15.64 -18.57
C GLU A 44 -7.86 16.44 -17.60
N GLU A 45 -9.17 16.38 -17.79
CA GLU A 45 -10.14 17.02 -16.89
C GLU A 45 -10.12 16.35 -15.50
N PRO A 46 -10.29 17.10 -14.39
CA PRO A 46 -10.23 16.54 -13.04
C PRO A 46 -11.19 15.36 -12.81
N THR A 47 -12.38 15.39 -13.42
CA THR A 47 -13.38 14.32 -13.31
C THR A 47 -12.94 13.03 -14.00
N VAL A 48 -12.19 13.14 -15.11
CA VAL A 48 -11.62 12.00 -15.86
C VAL A 48 -10.49 11.37 -15.04
N ALA A 49 -9.60 12.19 -14.48
CA ALA A 49 -8.55 11.74 -13.57
C ALA A 49 -9.10 11.05 -12.32
N LEU A 50 -10.16 11.61 -11.73
CA LEU A 50 -10.85 11.00 -10.59
C LEU A 50 -11.44 9.63 -10.96
N ARG A 51 -12.17 9.55 -12.07
CA ARG A 51 -12.75 8.29 -12.56
C ARG A 51 -11.66 7.24 -12.80
N ARG A 52 -10.54 7.64 -13.41
CA ARG A 52 -9.36 6.80 -13.60
C ARG A 52 -8.80 6.29 -12.28
N GLY A 53 -8.64 7.18 -11.29
CA GLY A 53 -8.17 6.83 -9.95
C GLY A 53 -9.06 5.79 -9.27
N VAL A 54 -10.38 5.97 -9.33
CA VAL A 54 -11.37 5.00 -8.82
C VAL A 54 -11.20 3.64 -9.50
N LEU A 55 -11.12 3.61 -10.83
CA LEU A 55 -11.02 2.35 -11.58
C LEU A 55 -9.70 1.62 -11.33
N LEU A 56 -8.57 2.34 -11.28
CA LEU A 56 -7.26 1.77 -10.98
C LEU A 56 -7.19 1.22 -9.55
N ALA A 57 -7.70 1.96 -8.56
CA ALA A 57 -7.72 1.54 -7.16
C ALA A 57 -8.63 0.32 -6.95
N ALA A 58 -9.82 0.30 -7.58
CA ALA A 58 -10.68 -0.88 -7.57
C ALA A 58 -9.99 -2.09 -8.20
N GLN A 59 -9.28 -1.90 -9.31
CA GLN A 59 -8.57 -2.98 -9.98
C GLN A 59 -7.38 -3.51 -9.16
N LEU A 60 -6.66 -2.64 -8.45
CA LEU A 60 -5.62 -3.03 -7.50
C LEU A 60 -6.18 -3.98 -6.43
N VAL A 61 -7.28 -3.59 -5.78
CA VAL A 61 -7.92 -4.41 -4.74
C VAL A 61 -8.43 -5.74 -5.33
N ARG A 62 -9.14 -5.70 -6.47
CA ARG A 62 -9.66 -6.92 -7.13
C ARG A 62 -8.56 -7.92 -7.48
N GLN A 63 -7.36 -7.44 -7.80
CA GLN A 63 -6.26 -8.29 -8.22
C GLN A 63 -5.40 -8.80 -7.05
N LEU A 64 -5.08 -7.93 -6.09
CA LEU A 64 -4.16 -8.28 -5.00
C LEU A 64 -4.85 -8.87 -3.78
N ALA A 65 -6.08 -8.46 -3.44
CA ALA A 65 -6.78 -9.01 -2.28
C ALA A 65 -6.97 -10.54 -2.37
N PRO A 66 -7.39 -11.15 -3.51
CA PRO A 66 -7.43 -12.61 -3.64
C PRO A 66 -6.06 -13.29 -3.60
N THR A 67 -4.99 -12.55 -3.86
CA THR A 67 -3.61 -13.07 -3.74
C THR A 67 -3.19 -13.07 -2.28
N LEU A 68 -3.41 -11.96 -1.57
CA LEU A 68 -3.17 -11.84 -0.13
C LEU A 68 -3.98 -12.86 0.69
N ASP A 69 -5.27 -13.05 0.35
CA ASP A 69 -6.13 -14.05 0.99
C ASP A 69 -5.59 -15.48 0.85
N ARG A 70 -5.00 -15.82 -0.30
CA ARG A 70 -4.43 -17.15 -0.54
C ARG A 70 -3.10 -17.37 0.17
N ILE A 71 -2.33 -16.31 0.43
CA ILE A 71 -1.06 -16.43 1.17
C ILE A 71 -1.25 -16.36 2.68
N ALA A 72 -2.31 -15.72 3.18
CA ALA A 72 -2.55 -15.51 4.60
C ALA A 72 -2.48 -16.77 5.48
N PRO A 73 -2.89 -17.98 5.03
CA PRO A 73 -2.69 -19.21 5.79
C PRO A 73 -1.24 -19.63 5.99
N HIS A 74 -0.30 -19.04 5.23
CA HIS A 74 1.12 -19.39 5.21
C HIS A 74 1.99 -18.24 5.69
N ALA A 75 1.69 -17.01 5.27
CA ALA A 75 2.48 -15.84 5.64
C ALA A 75 1.66 -14.55 5.62
N TRP A 76 2.02 -13.64 6.53
CA TRP A 76 1.60 -12.24 6.52
C TRP A 76 2.70 -11.40 5.89
N HIS A 77 2.39 -10.56 4.90
CA HIS A 77 3.39 -9.81 4.14
C HIS A 77 3.99 -8.63 4.93
N ARG A 78 3.15 -7.93 5.71
CA ARG A 78 3.48 -6.80 6.61
C ARG A 78 4.07 -5.55 5.96
N ASP A 79 4.11 -5.51 4.63
CA ASP A 79 4.71 -4.38 3.87
C ASP A 79 4.06 -4.18 2.49
N VAL A 80 2.73 -4.23 2.45
CA VAL A 80 1.97 -3.93 1.23
C VAL A 80 1.92 -2.42 1.03
N ASN A 81 2.65 -1.93 0.03
CA ASN A 81 2.82 -0.50 -0.30
C ASN A 81 3.11 -0.31 -1.80
N SER A 82 3.19 0.94 -2.30
CA SER A 82 3.44 1.21 -3.72
C SER A 82 4.87 0.93 -4.23
N HIS A 83 5.85 0.72 -3.35
CA HIS A 83 7.19 0.24 -3.74
C HIS A 83 7.20 -1.27 -4.01
N ASN A 84 6.36 -2.01 -3.28
CA ASN A 84 6.23 -3.46 -3.35
C ASN A 84 5.10 -3.93 -4.28
N VAL A 85 4.50 -3.01 -5.04
CA VAL A 85 3.52 -3.32 -6.08
C VAL A 85 4.07 -2.89 -7.43
N LEU A 86 4.05 -3.79 -8.41
CA LEU A 86 4.30 -3.46 -9.81
C LEU A 86 2.99 -3.25 -10.57
N LEU A 87 2.98 -2.30 -11.50
CA LEU A 87 1.90 -2.00 -12.42
C LEU A 87 2.40 -2.12 -13.86
N GLY A 88 1.67 -2.86 -14.69
CA GLY A 88 1.88 -2.93 -16.13
C GLY A 88 0.59 -3.05 -16.92
N ASP A 89 0.71 -3.02 -18.23
CA ASP A 89 -0.41 -3.29 -19.15
C ASP A 89 -0.67 -4.80 -19.25
N ALA A 90 -1.93 -5.21 -19.17
CA ALA A 90 -2.35 -6.60 -19.19
C ALA A 90 -2.22 -7.25 -20.57
N ALA A 91 -2.17 -6.46 -21.66
CA ALA A 91 -2.05 -6.97 -23.02
C ALA A 91 -0.63 -7.42 -23.34
N ASP A 92 0.39 -6.64 -22.97
CA ASP A 92 1.78 -6.87 -23.36
C ASP A 92 2.78 -6.92 -22.19
N GLY A 93 2.36 -6.63 -20.96
CA GLY A 93 3.23 -6.55 -19.78
C GLY A 93 4.14 -5.32 -19.76
N GLY A 94 3.94 -4.38 -20.67
CA GLY A 94 4.64 -3.12 -20.76
C GLY A 94 4.21 -2.13 -19.67
N LYS A 95 4.65 -0.88 -19.83
CA LYS A 95 4.20 0.23 -18.99
C LYS A 95 2.75 0.55 -19.30
N LEU A 96 1.92 0.67 -18.28
CA LEU A 96 0.54 1.14 -18.47
C LEU A 96 0.56 2.56 -19.05
N ILE A 97 -0.16 2.76 -20.16
CA ILE A 97 -0.36 4.07 -20.78
C ILE A 97 -1.76 4.55 -20.40
N VAL A 98 -1.83 5.72 -19.77
CA VAL A 98 -3.09 6.31 -19.27
C VAL A 98 -3.62 7.45 -20.15
N GLY A 99 -3.12 7.61 -21.37
CA GLY A 99 -3.74 8.55 -22.32
C GLY A 99 -5.03 7.98 -22.89
N GLY A 100 -6.19 8.56 -22.57
CA GLY A 100 -7.48 8.15 -23.14
C GLY A 100 -8.52 7.70 -22.11
N ASP A 101 -9.38 6.77 -22.51
CA ASP A 101 -10.54 6.25 -21.77
C ASP A 101 -10.16 5.71 -20.37
N PRO A 102 -10.67 6.27 -19.26
CA PRO A 102 -10.41 5.77 -17.91
C PRO A 102 -10.76 4.28 -17.75
N GLU A 103 -11.81 3.85 -18.42
CA GLU A 103 -12.31 2.49 -18.41
C GLU A 103 -11.34 1.53 -19.11
N GLU A 104 -10.64 1.97 -20.15
CA GLU A 104 -9.58 1.21 -20.78
C GLU A 104 -8.39 1.04 -19.84
N ALA A 105 -7.93 2.12 -19.20
CA ALA A 105 -6.84 2.07 -18.24
C ALA A 105 -7.15 1.14 -17.06
N GLY A 106 -8.37 1.19 -16.52
CA GLY A 106 -8.82 0.27 -15.47
C GLY A 106 -8.83 -1.19 -15.92
N ARG A 107 -9.24 -1.47 -17.16
CA ARG A 107 -9.28 -2.84 -17.73
C ARG A 107 -7.89 -3.39 -18.06
N SER A 108 -6.98 -2.55 -18.54
CA SER A 108 -5.63 -2.97 -18.92
C SER A 108 -4.65 -2.96 -17.75
N ALA A 109 -4.98 -2.35 -16.60
CA ALA A 109 -4.11 -2.39 -15.43
C ALA A 109 -3.89 -3.82 -14.90
N SER A 110 -2.62 -4.22 -14.79
CA SER A 110 -2.19 -5.47 -14.18
C SER A 110 -1.21 -5.22 -13.04
N PHE A 111 -1.63 -5.55 -11.82
CA PHE A 111 -0.87 -5.42 -10.59
C PHE A 111 -0.20 -6.73 -10.19
N TRP A 112 0.99 -6.63 -9.59
CA TRP A 112 1.76 -7.74 -9.03
C TRP A 112 2.34 -7.32 -7.68
N LEU A 113 2.26 -8.20 -6.68
CA LEU A 113 2.88 -8.00 -5.38
C LEU A 113 4.28 -8.63 -5.38
N ILE A 114 5.27 -7.89 -4.91
CA ILE A 114 6.67 -8.32 -4.80
C ILE A 114 7.19 -8.08 -3.39
N ASP A 115 8.41 -8.54 -3.13
CA ASP A 115 9.16 -8.35 -1.88
C ASP A 115 8.50 -8.90 -0.60
N PHE A 116 8.80 -10.17 -0.31
CA PHE A 116 8.39 -10.86 0.92
C PHE A 116 9.44 -10.75 2.04
N GLY A 117 10.36 -9.80 1.97
CA GLY A 117 11.49 -9.68 2.91
C GLY A 117 11.09 -9.44 4.37
N LEU A 118 9.91 -8.87 4.61
CA LEU A 118 9.35 -8.62 5.95
C LEU A 118 8.21 -9.59 6.32
N ALA A 119 7.95 -10.58 5.45
CA ALA A 119 6.88 -11.53 5.68
C ALA A 119 7.20 -12.44 6.88
N VAL A 120 6.17 -12.81 7.63
CA VAL A 120 6.26 -13.71 8.79
C VAL A 120 5.39 -14.93 8.58
N ASP A 121 5.79 -16.06 9.15
CA ASP A 121 5.02 -17.31 9.10
C ASP A 121 3.72 -17.14 9.88
N ALA A 122 2.59 -17.43 9.23
CA ALA A 122 1.26 -17.29 9.80
C ALA A 122 1.02 -18.24 10.99
N ALA A 123 1.70 -19.38 11.04
CA ALA A 123 1.59 -20.36 12.13
C ALA A 123 2.30 -19.90 13.41
N THR A 124 3.42 -19.17 13.29
CA THR A 124 4.19 -18.69 14.46
C THR A 124 3.82 -17.27 14.87
N TRP A 125 3.25 -16.47 13.97
CA TRP A 125 2.86 -15.09 14.24
C TRP A 125 2.00 -14.89 15.50
N PRO A 126 0.98 -15.73 15.81
CA PRO A 126 0.12 -15.54 16.99
C PRO A 126 0.87 -15.49 18.33
N THR A 127 2.05 -16.12 18.41
CA THR A 127 2.90 -16.10 19.62
C THR A 127 4.09 -15.15 19.49
N GLN A 128 4.48 -14.77 18.27
CA GLN A 128 5.66 -13.93 18.01
C GLN A 128 5.35 -12.45 17.88
N TRP A 129 4.13 -12.06 17.51
CA TRP A 129 3.77 -10.65 17.32
C TRP A 129 4.13 -9.72 18.50
N PRO A 130 4.10 -10.13 19.79
CA PRO A 130 4.43 -9.22 20.88
C PRO A 130 5.92 -8.85 20.96
N THR A 131 6.78 -9.69 20.40
CA THR A 131 8.25 -9.56 20.51
C THR A 131 8.93 -9.37 19.16
N ALA A 132 8.18 -9.50 18.06
CA ALA A 132 8.68 -9.26 16.73
C ALA A 132 8.83 -7.76 16.48
N ASP A 133 9.88 -7.38 15.75
CA ASP A 133 10.10 -5.98 15.39
C ASP A 133 8.93 -5.44 14.56
N VAL A 134 8.60 -4.17 14.78
CA VAL A 134 7.69 -3.44 13.89
C VAL A 134 8.41 -3.18 12.58
N ALA A 135 7.75 -3.53 11.47
CA ALA A 135 8.34 -3.53 10.15
C ALA A 135 7.40 -2.86 9.13
N GLY A 136 7.96 -2.58 7.95
CA GLY A 136 7.26 -2.00 6.81
C GLY A 136 7.42 -0.49 6.69
N ASP A 137 6.94 0.05 5.59
CA ASP A 137 6.96 1.48 5.29
C ASP A 137 5.99 2.25 6.21
N VAL A 138 6.55 3.16 7.03
CA VAL A 138 5.80 3.97 8.01
C VAL A 138 4.64 4.74 7.39
N ARG A 139 4.70 5.10 6.10
CA ARG A 139 3.60 5.81 5.42
C ARG A 139 2.35 4.95 5.26
N TYR A 140 2.49 3.62 5.33
CA TYR A 140 1.44 2.63 5.17
C TYR A 140 1.11 1.92 6.48
N TRP A 141 1.72 2.35 7.58
CA TRP A 141 1.42 1.78 8.88
C TRP A 141 -0.01 2.11 9.30
N PRO A 142 -0.82 1.11 9.66
CA PRO A 142 -2.09 1.37 10.33
C PRO A 142 -1.86 1.92 11.76
N PRO A 143 -2.91 2.47 12.40
CA PRO A 143 -2.84 2.92 13.80
C PRO A 143 -2.23 1.88 14.75
N SER A 144 -2.53 0.60 14.55
CA SER A 144 -1.97 -0.49 15.35
C SER A 144 -0.44 -0.60 15.25
N SER A 145 0.17 -0.32 14.10
CA SER A 145 1.63 -0.39 13.93
C SER A 145 2.32 0.77 14.64
N PHE A 146 1.74 1.98 14.58
CA PHE A 146 2.21 3.11 15.39
C PHE A 146 2.10 2.80 16.89
N ALA A 147 0.95 2.29 17.35
CA ALA A 147 0.78 1.92 18.75
C ALA A 147 1.80 0.85 19.20
N MET A 148 2.09 -0.15 18.35
CA MET A 148 3.09 -1.18 18.66
C MET A 148 4.48 -0.57 18.78
N SER A 149 4.84 0.29 17.85
CA SER A 149 6.17 0.88 17.80
C SER A 149 6.44 1.76 19.02
N PHE A 150 5.46 2.56 19.43
CA PHE A 150 5.64 3.56 20.49
C PHE A 150 5.31 3.07 21.90
N TYR A 151 4.33 2.17 22.05
CA TYR A 151 3.82 1.76 23.35
C TYR A 151 3.95 0.26 23.64
N GLY A 152 4.37 -0.53 22.65
CA GLY A 152 4.58 -1.95 22.81
C GLY A 152 3.30 -2.80 22.93
N PRO A 153 3.46 -4.11 23.15
CA PRO A 153 2.38 -5.09 23.05
C PRO A 153 1.33 -4.98 24.16
N ASP A 154 1.71 -4.55 25.36
CA ASP A 154 0.78 -4.46 26.50
C ASP A 154 -0.35 -3.45 26.22
N THR A 155 0.01 -2.32 25.62
CA THR A 155 -0.93 -1.25 25.27
C THR A 155 -1.92 -1.71 24.21
N ILE A 156 -1.44 -2.40 23.17
CA ILE A 156 -2.30 -2.89 22.10
C ILE A 156 -3.18 -4.03 22.61
N SER A 157 -2.66 -4.91 23.48
CA SER A 157 -3.44 -6.00 24.07
C SER A 157 -4.68 -5.50 24.81
N GLY A 158 -4.62 -4.28 25.38
CA GLY A 158 -5.76 -3.61 26.02
C GLY A 158 -6.81 -3.04 25.06
N ASN A 159 -6.51 -2.92 23.76
CA ASN A 159 -7.43 -2.40 22.74
C ASN A 159 -7.72 -3.47 21.67
N LYS A 160 -8.93 -4.03 21.69
CA LYS A 160 -9.32 -5.14 20.81
C LYS A 160 -9.21 -4.80 19.31
N GLY A 161 -9.56 -3.59 18.90
CA GLY A 161 -9.50 -3.16 17.50
C GLY A 161 -8.05 -3.12 17.01
N LEU A 162 -7.19 -2.39 17.72
CA LEU A 162 -5.76 -2.30 17.40
C LEU A 162 -5.07 -3.67 17.46
N CYS A 163 -5.41 -4.51 18.43
CA CYS A 163 -4.86 -5.86 18.58
C CYS A 163 -5.21 -6.75 17.39
N THR A 164 -6.49 -6.76 17.00
CA THR A 164 -6.97 -7.51 15.84
C THR A 164 -6.32 -7.00 14.56
N GLN A 165 -6.22 -5.66 14.41
CA GLN A 165 -5.59 -5.03 13.27
C GLN A 165 -4.12 -5.44 13.13
N TYR A 166 -3.36 -5.40 14.23
CA TYR A 166 -1.93 -5.78 14.23
C TYR A 166 -1.71 -7.27 13.97
N GLN A 167 -2.54 -8.13 14.55
CA GLN A 167 -2.33 -9.57 14.44
C GLN A 167 -2.76 -10.13 13.09
N THR A 168 -3.82 -9.59 12.47
CA THR A 168 -4.48 -10.26 11.35
C THR A 168 -4.84 -9.38 10.16
N ARG A 169 -4.74 -8.05 10.29
CA ARG A 169 -5.24 -7.12 9.26
C ARG A 169 -4.19 -6.10 8.80
N LEU A 170 -2.90 -6.30 9.10
CA LEU A 170 -1.82 -5.44 8.59
C LEU A 170 -1.83 -5.38 7.05
N ASP A 171 -1.93 -6.52 6.38
CA ASP A 171 -1.97 -6.58 4.92
C ASP A 171 -3.25 -5.97 4.34
N VAL A 172 -4.38 -6.07 5.06
CA VAL A 172 -5.67 -5.46 4.67
C VAL A 172 -5.54 -3.94 4.72
N ALA A 173 -5.03 -3.38 5.82
CA ALA A 173 -4.83 -1.95 5.96
C ALA A 173 -3.80 -1.41 4.96
N GLY A 174 -2.68 -2.13 4.77
CA GLY A 174 -1.66 -1.76 3.79
C GLY A 174 -2.20 -1.71 2.36
N LEU A 175 -2.99 -2.71 1.94
CA LEU A 175 -3.65 -2.69 0.63
C LEU A 175 -4.67 -1.55 0.52
N GLY A 176 -5.43 -1.29 1.59
CA GLY A 176 -6.41 -0.20 1.64
C GLY A 176 -5.76 1.18 1.47
N LEU A 177 -4.66 1.44 2.20
CA LEU A 177 -3.89 2.67 2.08
C LEU A 177 -3.21 2.80 0.72
N THR A 178 -2.69 1.71 0.16
CA THR A 178 -2.10 1.71 -1.19
C THR A 178 -3.15 2.03 -2.26
N ALA A 179 -4.35 1.46 -2.16
CA ALA A 179 -5.44 1.77 -3.09
C ALA A 179 -5.96 3.20 -2.92
N LEU A 180 -5.97 3.73 -1.69
CA LEU A 180 -6.30 5.13 -1.43
C LEU A 180 -5.24 6.08 -2.02
N GLU A 181 -3.96 5.75 -1.92
CA GLU A 181 -2.88 6.48 -2.59
C GLU A 181 -3.09 6.51 -4.11
N VAL A 182 -3.37 5.36 -4.74
CA VAL A 182 -3.64 5.29 -6.18
C VAL A 182 -4.80 6.19 -6.58
N LEU A 183 -5.92 6.12 -5.85
CA LEU A 183 -7.09 6.96 -6.12
C LEU A 183 -6.72 8.44 -6.03
N CYS A 184 -6.18 8.87 -4.89
CA CYS A 184 -5.95 10.27 -4.61
C CYS A 184 -4.84 10.86 -5.48
N ALA A 185 -3.71 10.16 -5.64
CA ALA A 185 -2.60 10.64 -6.47
C ALA A 185 -3.01 10.75 -7.95
N THR A 186 -3.79 9.78 -8.47
CA THR A 186 -4.31 9.87 -9.84
C THR A 186 -5.27 11.06 -9.99
N ALA A 187 -6.21 11.23 -9.05
CA ALA A 187 -7.17 12.33 -9.09
C ALA A 187 -6.49 13.71 -8.99
N LEU A 188 -5.51 13.86 -8.08
CA LEU A 188 -4.73 15.09 -7.91
C LEU A 188 -3.90 15.43 -9.14
N SER A 189 -3.49 14.42 -9.91
CA SER A 189 -2.67 14.63 -11.11
C SER A 189 -3.44 15.36 -12.23
N GLY A 190 -4.78 15.25 -12.29
CA GLY A 190 -5.62 15.98 -13.24
C GLY A 190 -6.14 17.32 -12.74
N ALA A 191 -5.84 17.72 -11.49
CA ALA A 191 -6.34 18.95 -10.90
C ALA A 191 -5.26 20.04 -10.88
N SER A 192 -5.50 21.16 -11.56
CA SER A 192 -4.70 22.38 -11.38
C SER A 192 -5.00 23.07 -10.05
N ASP A 193 -6.26 22.99 -9.61
CA ASP A 193 -6.73 23.36 -8.28
C ASP A 193 -7.78 22.33 -7.85
N ILE A 194 -7.59 21.71 -6.67
CA ILE A 194 -8.46 20.66 -6.12
C ILE A 194 -9.91 21.15 -5.95
N ARG A 195 -10.08 22.46 -5.74
CA ARG A 195 -11.37 23.11 -5.49
C ARG A 195 -12.08 23.50 -6.78
N GLU A 196 -11.39 23.50 -7.91
CA GLU A 196 -11.94 23.85 -9.22
C GLU A 196 -12.09 22.57 -10.07
N GLY A 197 -13.33 22.17 -10.34
CA GLY A 197 -13.63 21.06 -11.25
C GLY A 197 -13.99 19.72 -10.60
N LEU A 198 -13.97 19.62 -9.27
CA LEU A 198 -14.47 18.45 -8.53
C LEU A 198 -15.62 18.83 -7.57
N PRO A 199 -16.59 17.93 -7.33
CA PRO A 199 -17.58 18.15 -6.29
C PRO A 199 -16.91 18.33 -4.92
N GLY A 200 -17.43 19.24 -4.09
CA GLY A 200 -16.78 19.63 -2.82
C GLY A 200 -16.51 18.46 -1.86
N VAL A 201 -17.31 17.39 -1.90
CA VAL A 201 -17.06 16.16 -1.12
C VAL A 201 -15.74 15.48 -1.52
N TRP A 202 -15.43 15.44 -2.81
CA TRP A 202 -14.19 14.87 -3.33
C TRP A 202 -13.00 15.77 -3.03
N ALA A 203 -13.14 17.09 -3.18
CA ALA A 203 -12.11 18.04 -2.79
C ALA A 203 -11.71 17.86 -1.30
N ASN A 204 -12.69 17.71 -0.41
CA ASN A 204 -12.43 17.45 1.02
C ASN A 204 -11.69 16.14 1.27
N LEU A 205 -11.98 15.08 0.50
CA LEU A 205 -11.26 13.81 0.59
C LEU A 205 -9.80 13.98 0.15
N LEU A 206 -9.56 14.64 -0.98
CA LEU A 206 -8.22 14.86 -1.53
C LEU A 206 -7.38 15.76 -0.61
N GLU A 207 -7.91 16.87 -0.11
CA GLU A 207 -7.24 17.71 0.89
C GLU A 207 -6.94 16.93 2.19
N GLY A 208 -7.90 16.12 2.64
CA GLY A 208 -7.73 15.24 3.80
C GLY A 208 -6.59 14.24 3.61
N TRP A 209 -6.51 13.65 2.41
CA TRP A 209 -5.44 12.75 2.00
C TRP A 209 -4.08 13.43 1.94
N GLU A 210 -3.95 14.57 1.25
CA GLU A 210 -2.68 15.30 1.16
C GLU A 210 -2.15 15.68 2.54
N LYS A 211 -3.02 16.12 3.45
CA LYS A 211 -2.63 16.42 4.82
C LYS A 211 -2.10 15.18 5.54
N TYR A 212 -2.85 14.08 5.50
CA TYR A 212 -2.41 12.81 6.11
C TYR A 212 -1.08 12.33 5.51
N TRP A 213 -1.00 12.28 4.18
CA TRP A 213 0.15 11.79 3.44
C TRP A 213 1.40 12.63 3.69
N GLY A 214 1.26 13.96 3.76
CA GLY A 214 2.33 14.88 4.11
C GLY A 214 2.85 14.66 5.53
N GLU A 215 1.97 14.47 6.51
CA GLU A 215 2.36 14.21 7.90
C GLU A 215 3.09 12.86 8.05
N VAL A 216 2.53 11.76 7.52
CA VAL A 216 3.18 10.44 7.61
C VAL A 216 4.47 10.37 6.81
N THR A 217 4.55 11.07 5.67
CA THR A 217 5.79 11.16 4.89
C THR A 217 6.87 11.92 5.65
N ARG A 218 6.51 12.97 6.40
CA ARG A 218 7.46 13.68 7.27
C ARG A 218 7.98 12.75 8.36
N TRP A 219 7.11 12.03 9.07
CA TRP A 219 7.52 11.10 10.12
C TRP A 219 8.39 9.97 9.56
N HIS A 220 7.99 9.37 8.43
CA HIS A 220 8.79 8.38 7.70
C HIS A 220 10.19 8.93 7.38
N THR A 221 10.28 10.15 6.84
CA THR A 221 11.55 10.78 6.47
C THR A 221 12.45 10.99 7.70
N MET A 222 11.87 11.42 8.83
CA MET A 222 12.63 11.58 10.08
C MET A 222 13.19 10.24 10.58
N ILE A 223 12.36 9.20 10.61
CA ILE A 223 12.75 7.85 11.03
C ILE A 223 13.83 7.29 10.10
N PHE A 224 13.60 7.38 8.78
CA PHE A 224 14.56 6.92 7.78
C PHE A 224 15.90 7.65 7.89
N HIS A 225 15.90 8.97 8.11
CA HIS A 225 17.12 9.75 8.25
C HIS A 225 17.98 9.28 9.44
N VAL A 226 17.35 9.02 10.59
CA VAL A 226 18.04 8.49 11.77
C VAL A 226 18.70 7.15 11.46
N PHE A 227 18.01 6.25 10.77
CA PHE A 227 18.58 4.97 10.38
C PHE A 227 19.71 5.09 9.36
N ALA A 228 19.55 5.95 8.34
CA ALA A 228 20.54 6.15 7.29
C ALA A 228 21.84 6.76 7.82
N THR A 229 21.76 7.58 8.87
CA THR A 229 22.91 8.28 9.48
C THR A 229 23.44 7.62 10.75
N GLY A 230 22.75 6.62 11.29
CA GLY A 230 23.10 5.97 12.56
C GLY A 230 22.83 6.85 13.79
N GLY A 231 21.82 7.71 13.74
CA GLY A 231 21.43 8.61 14.83
C GLY A 231 20.71 7.90 15.99
N ASP A 232 20.35 8.68 17.03
CA ASP A 232 19.62 8.18 18.20
C ASP A 232 18.12 8.08 17.94
N ILE A 233 17.64 6.84 17.76
CA ILE A 233 16.21 6.53 17.58
C ILE A 233 15.38 6.86 18.82
N THR A 234 15.96 6.78 20.02
CA THR A 234 15.26 7.05 21.29
C THR A 234 14.90 8.52 21.39
N ALA A 235 15.84 9.41 21.08
CA ALA A 235 15.59 10.84 21.04
C ALA A 235 14.50 11.21 20.02
N LEU A 236 14.52 10.59 18.84
CA LEU A 236 13.47 10.79 17.84
C LEU A 236 12.11 10.32 18.35
N TYR A 237 12.04 9.14 18.97
CA TYR A 237 10.78 8.60 19.50
C TYR A 237 10.22 9.47 20.64
N GLN A 238 11.06 10.06 21.47
CA GLN A 238 10.63 11.04 22.46
C GLN A 238 10.08 12.32 21.81
N GLN A 239 10.70 12.80 20.73
CA GLN A 239 10.19 13.94 19.97
C GLN A 239 8.82 13.64 19.35
N LEU A 240 8.71 12.52 18.64
CA LEU A 240 7.45 12.09 18.02
C LEU A 240 6.37 11.78 19.08
N GLY A 241 6.76 11.27 20.26
CA GLY A 241 5.86 11.11 21.39
C GLY A 241 5.29 12.44 21.89
N LYS A 242 6.08 13.53 21.90
CA LYS A 242 5.58 14.88 22.25
C LYS A 242 4.64 15.46 21.19
N GLU A 243 4.75 15.03 19.94
CA GLU A 243 3.82 15.38 18.87
C GLU A 243 2.53 14.55 18.91
N ASP A 244 2.45 13.57 19.81
CA ASP A 244 1.34 12.63 19.96
C ASP A 244 0.98 11.91 18.64
N VAL A 245 2.03 11.41 17.96
CA VAL A 245 1.91 10.81 16.62
C VAL A 245 0.89 9.68 16.58
N VAL A 246 0.81 8.83 17.62
CA VAL A 246 -0.13 7.70 17.63
C VAL A 246 -1.58 8.19 17.63
N ALA A 247 -1.92 9.17 18.48
CA ALA A 247 -3.27 9.74 18.50
C ALA A 247 -3.59 10.46 17.18
N ARG A 248 -2.65 11.24 16.65
CA ARG A 248 -2.82 11.94 15.36
C ARG A 248 -3.08 10.98 14.21
N VAL A 249 -2.32 9.89 14.09
CA VAL A 249 -2.57 8.87 13.06
C VAL A 249 -3.98 8.31 13.20
N GLY A 250 -4.42 7.97 14.41
CA GLY A 250 -5.78 7.52 14.67
C GLY A 250 -6.84 8.53 14.23
N GLU A 251 -6.68 9.81 14.57
CA GLU A 251 -7.58 10.89 14.15
C GLU A 251 -7.60 11.07 12.63
N HIS A 252 -6.44 11.01 11.97
CA HIS A 252 -6.34 11.11 10.53
C HIS A 252 -7.05 9.95 9.82
N ILE A 253 -6.81 8.71 10.24
CA ILE A 253 -7.46 7.53 9.67
C ILE A 253 -8.98 7.60 9.88
N LYS A 254 -9.43 7.96 11.08
CA LYS A 254 -10.86 8.19 11.37
C LYS A 254 -11.46 9.27 10.47
N LYS A 255 -10.75 10.39 10.26
CA LYS A 255 -11.19 11.46 9.36
C LYS A 255 -11.28 10.98 7.91
N LEU A 256 -10.27 10.29 7.40
CA LEU A 256 -10.26 9.73 6.05
C LEU A 256 -11.42 8.75 5.85
N ARG A 257 -11.67 7.87 6.82
CA ARG A 257 -12.85 6.98 6.83
C ARG A 257 -14.15 7.77 6.68
N GLY A 258 -14.33 8.83 7.48
CA GLY A 258 -15.50 9.70 7.39
C GLY A 258 -15.66 10.38 6.02
N LEU A 259 -14.55 10.87 5.45
CA LEU A 259 -14.54 11.49 4.12
C LEU A 259 -14.87 10.49 3.01
N LEU A 260 -14.32 9.28 3.07
CA LEU A 260 -14.61 8.19 2.15
C LEU A 260 -16.11 7.82 2.17
N ARG A 261 -16.69 7.64 3.37
CA ARG A 261 -18.12 7.34 3.53
C ARG A 261 -19.01 8.49 3.02
N THR A 262 -18.59 9.73 3.25
CA THR A 262 -19.30 10.91 2.75
C THR A 262 -19.27 10.96 1.22
N CYS A 263 -18.10 10.73 0.60
CA CYS A 263 -17.99 10.63 -0.85
C CYS A 263 -18.85 9.48 -1.39
N ALA A 264 -18.86 8.32 -0.73
CA ALA A 264 -19.64 7.17 -1.15
C ALA A 264 -21.15 7.47 -1.17
N ALA A 265 -21.66 8.11 -0.11
CA ALA A 265 -23.06 8.50 0.01
C ALA A 265 -23.51 9.52 -1.05
N ASN A 266 -22.57 10.33 -1.56
CA ASN A 266 -22.82 11.36 -2.58
C ASN A 266 -22.38 10.94 -4.00
N SER A 267 -21.85 9.73 -4.18
CA SER A 267 -21.44 9.23 -5.48
C SER A 267 -22.62 8.61 -6.21
N GLU A 268 -22.89 9.06 -7.44
CA GLU A 268 -23.90 8.46 -8.31
C GLU A 268 -23.43 7.11 -8.87
N GLU A 269 -22.13 7.00 -9.17
CA GLU A 269 -21.49 5.82 -9.74
C GLU A 269 -21.35 4.68 -8.72
N ALA A 270 -21.83 3.49 -9.11
CA ALA A 270 -21.77 2.31 -8.26
C ALA A 270 -20.32 1.87 -7.95
N ASP A 271 -19.41 1.97 -8.93
CA ASP A 271 -17.99 1.61 -8.76
C ASP A 271 -17.32 2.47 -7.69
N ALA A 272 -17.51 3.80 -7.77
CA ALA A 272 -16.99 4.74 -6.78
C ALA A 272 -17.57 4.46 -5.39
N ARG A 273 -18.90 4.31 -5.29
CA ARG A 273 -19.58 3.99 -4.03
C ARG A 273 -19.07 2.70 -3.39
N GLY A 274 -18.93 1.64 -4.19
CA GLY A 274 -18.42 0.35 -3.73
C GLY A 274 -16.99 0.45 -3.22
N LEU A 275 -16.10 1.04 -4.04
CA LEU A 275 -14.70 1.23 -3.67
C LEU A 275 -14.52 2.04 -2.40
N LEU A 276 -15.14 3.23 -2.32
CA LEU A 276 -14.97 4.12 -1.18
C LEU A 276 -15.41 3.48 0.14
N ASN A 277 -16.50 2.71 0.12
CA ASN A 277 -16.94 1.94 1.29
C ASN A 277 -15.92 0.86 1.66
N VAL A 278 -15.42 0.11 0.68
CA VAL A 278 -14.39 -0.92 0.90
C VAL A 278 -13.11 -0.32 1.47
N LEU A 279 -12.61 0.78 0.92
CA LEU A 279 -11.40 1.43 1.43
C LEU A 279 -11.59 1.92 2.86
N ALA A 280 -12.76 2.49 3.18
CA ALA A 280 -13.07 2.92 4.53
C ALA A 280 -13.06 1.75 5.53
N ASP A 281 -13.53 0.56 5.13
CA ASP A 281 -13.49 -0.65 5.96
C ASP A 281 -12.09 -1.26 6.09
N MET A 282 -11.30 -1.23 5.01
CA MET A 282 -9.95 -1.83 5.00
C MET A 282 -8.98 -1.09 5.93
N ILE A 283 -9.11 0.23 6.07
CA ILE A 283 -8.23 1.04 6.94
C ILE A 283 -8.78 1.23 8.36
N ASP A 284 -9.98 0.74 8.64
CA ASP A 284 -10.65 0.83 9.94
C ASP A 284 -10.17 -0.28 10.88
N GLU A 285 -9.58 0.09 12.02
CA GLU A 285 -9.12 -0.81 13.07
C GLU A 285 -10.24 -1.64 13.73
N ASP A 286 -11.48 -1.13 13.75
CA ASP A 286 -12.64 -1.78 14.35
C ASP A 286 -13.44 -2.63 13.34
N SER A 287 -13.09 -2.55 12.05
CA SER A 287 -13.76 -3.34 11.02
C SER A 287 -13.38 -4.83 11.09
N ALA A 288 -14.30 -5.68 10.67
CA ALA A 288 -14.05 -7.12 10.51
C ALA A 288 -13.80 -7.51 9.04
N VAL A 289 -13.79 -6.53 8.13
CA VAL A 289 -13.61 -6.79 6.68
C VAL A 289 -12.21 -7.36 6.43
N GLY A 290 -12.19 -8.55 5.84
CA GLY A 290 -11.02 -9.19 5.28
C GLY A 290 -10.95 -9.02 3.76
N MET A 291 -9.97 -9.70 3.14
CA MET A 291 -9.72 -9.60 1.70
C MET A 291 -10.90 -10.12 0.86
N ARG A 292 -11.59 -11.17 1.31
CA ARG A 292 -12.73 -11.75 0.59
C ARG A 292 -13.93 -10.81 0.60
N GLU A 293 -14.23 -10.26 1.76
CA GLU A 293 -15.35 -9.33 1.96
C GLU A 293 -15.12 -8.05 1.14
N ALA A 294 -13.88 -7.54 1.12
CA ALA A 294 -13.50 -6.39 0.29
C ALA A 294 -13.77 -6.64 -1.20
N VAL A 295 -13.35 -7.79 -1.74
CA VAL A 295 -13.58 -8.13 -3.15
C VAL A 295 -15.06 -8.36 -3.45
N ALA A 296 -15.79 -9.03 -2.55
CA ALA A 296 -17.22 -9.26 -2.71
C ALA A 296 -18.00 -7.94 -2.75
N ALA A 297 -17.64 -6.97 -1.90
CA ALA A 297 -18.27 -5.66 -1.83
C ALA A 297 -17.99 -4.77 -3.06
N LEU A 298 -16.85 -4.96 -3.76
CA LEU A 298 -16.57 -4.30 -5.04
C LEU A 298 -17.43 -4.83 -6.21
N GLY A 299 -18.12 -5.96 -6.03
CA GLY A 299 -18.90 -6.59 -7.09
C GLY A 299 -18.05 -7.16 -8.23
N PRO A 300 -18.71 -7.73 -9.25
CA PRO A 300 -18.02 -8.31 -10.40
C PRO A 300 -17.24 -7.25 -11.20
N GLU A 301 -16.19 -7.67 -11.90
CA GLU A 301 -15.53 -6.78 -12.86
C GLU A 301 -16.53 -6.27 -13.91
N PRO A 302 -16.46 -4.99 -14.31
CA PRO A 302 -17.22 -4.47 -15.43
C PRO A 302 -16.98 -5.34 -16.67
N ARG A 303 -18.06 -5.86 -17.28
CA ARG A 303 -17.97 -6.82 -18.39
C ARG A 303 -17.12 -6.24 -19.53
N ARG A 304 -16.19 -7.04 -20.05
CA ARG A 304 -15.44 -6.75 -21.28
C ARG A 304 -16.42 -6.65 -22.47
N ASN A 305 -16.64 -5.45 -23.00
CA ASN A 305 -17.03 -5.34 -24.40
C ASN A 305 -15.77 -5.62 -25.22
N VAL A 306 -15.61 -6.88 -25.63
CA VAL A 306 -14.47 -7.32 -26.44
C VAL A 306 -14.60 -6.69 -27.83
N CYS A 307 -13.98 -5.53 -28.03
CA CYS A 307 -13.60 -5.12 -29.38
C CYS A 307 -12.43 -6.02 -29.79
N ARG A 308 -12.73 -7.06 -30.57
CA ARG A 308 -11.72 -7.92 -31.22
C ARG A 308 -10.88 -7.05 -32.16
N SER A 309 -9.77 -6.52 -31.69
CA SER A 309 -8.69 -6.08 -32.57
C SER A 309 -7.91 -7.32 -33.01
N LEU A 310 -8.15 -7.74 -34.25
CA LEU A 310 -7.41 -8.77 -34.96
C LEU A 310 -6.10 -8.17 -35.47
N LEU A 311 -5.00 -8.28 -34.73
CA LEU A 311 -3.66 -8.09 -35.30
C LEU A 311 -2.63 -9.10 -34.74
N PRO A 312 -1.62 -9.49 -35.55
CA PRO A 312 -0.91 -10.75 -35.40
C PRO A 312 0.21 -10.69 -34.37
N GLN A 313 0.43 -11.81 -33.68
CA GLN A 313 1.56 -12.01 -32.77
C GLN A 313 2.90 -11.90 -33.52
N LEU A 314 3.60 -10.79 -33.29
CA LEU A 314 5.01 -10.68 -33.61
C LEU A 314 5.82 -11.23 -32.44
N GLN A 315 6.48 -12.37 -32.67
CA GLN A 315 7.53 -12.87 -31.79
C GLN A 315 8.71 -11.90 -31.86
N SER A 316 9.04 -11.26 -30.74
CA SER A 316 10.27 -10.46 -30.62
C SER A 316 11.37 -11.23 -29.88
N PRO A 317 12.65 -11.09 -30.29
CA PRO A 317 13.74 -11.92 -29.80
C PRO A 317 14.23 -11.48 -28.42
N ALA A 318 14.82 -12.44 -27.69
CA ALA A 318 15.43 -12.23 -26.38
C ALA A 318 16.56 -11.19 -26.44
N VAL A 319 16.29 -9.99 -25.91
CA VAL A 319 17.31 -8.97 -25.63
C VAL A 319 17.80 -9.19 -24.21
N VAL A 320 19.03 -9.70 -24.06
CA VAL A 320 19.74 -9.74 -22.79
C VAL A 320 20.25 -8.34 -22.47
N MET A 321 19.46 -7.58 -21.72
CA MET A 321 19.89 -6.29 -21.21
C MET A 321 20.54 -6.49 -19.84
N ARG A 322 21.88 -6.34 -19.78
CA ARG A 322 22.62 -6.24 -18.51
C ARG A 322 22.26 -4.92 -17.85
N GLN A 323 21.43 -4.96 -16.82
CA GLN A 323 21.32 -3.83 -15.89
C GLN A 323 22.31 -4.02 -14.75
N SER A 324 23.32 -3.16 -14.72
CA SER A 324 24.18 -2.97 -13.57
C SER A 324 23.39 -2.23 -12.49
N SER A 325 22.80 -2.97 -11.56
CA SER A 325 22.27 -2.42 -10.32
C SER A 325 23.44 -2.15 -9.38
N THR A 326 23.80 -0.87 -9.22
CA THR A 326 24.55 -0.39 -8.05
C THR A 326 23.77 -0.80 -6.80
N PRO A 327 24.42 -1.34 -5.75
CA PRO A 327 23.73 -1.77 -4.56
C PRO A 327 23.20 -0.54 -3.82
N GLN A 328 21.89 -0.29 -3.88
CA GLN A 328 21.24 0.39 -2.77
C GLN A 328 21.29 -0.60 -1.61
N ALA A 329 22.00 -0.21 -0.55
CA ALA A 329 22.08 -0.97 0.67
C ALA A 329 20.68 -1.08 1.27
N GLY A 330 19.98 -2.18 0.93
CA GLY A 330 18.82 -2.66 1.65
C GLY A 330 19.26 -3.00 3.06
N VAL A 331 19.06 -2.05 3.96
CA VAL A 331 19.22 -2.25 5.38
C VAL A 331 17.85 -1.93 5.98
N ALA A 332 16.94 -2.89 5.87
CA ALA A 332 15.85 -2.99 6.83
C ALA A 332 16.51 -3.32 8.18
N ARG A 333 16.90 -2.28 8.92
CA ARG A 333 17.41 -2.44 10.28
C ARG A 333 16.26 -2.16 11.24
N HIS A 334 15.96 -3.22 11.99
CA HIS A 334 15.22 -3.33 13.24
C HIS A 334 14.99 -2.00 13.98
N LEU A 335 13.73 -1.75 14.34
CA LEU A 335 13.35 -0.76 15.35
C LEU A 335 13.40 -1.44 16.73
N PRO A 336 14.41 -1.18 17.58
CA PRO A 336 14.35 -1.59 18.98
C PRO A 336 13.22 -0.84 19.69
N HIS A 337 12.55 -1.49 20.65
CA HIS A 337 11.49 -0.91 21.47
C HIS A 337 12.05 0.01 22.58
N PRO A 338 11.82 1.35 22.54
CA PRO A 338 11.83 2.16 23.74
C PRO A 338 10.47 2.07 24.45
N GLN A 339 10.45 1.71 25.74
CA GLN A 339 9.25 1.81 26.56
C GLN A 339 8.95 3.28 26.87
N MET A 340 7.99 3.89 26.16
CA MET A 340 7.47 5.21 26.49
C MET A 340 6.34 5.10 27.54
N PRO A 341 6.23 6.05 28.48
CA PRO A 341 5.13 6.07 29.44
C PRO A 341 3.78 6.27 28.73
N LEU A 342 2.75 5.58 29.23
CA LEU A 342 1.38 5.61 28.71
C LEU A 342 0.80 7.04 28.72
N PRO A 343 -0.05 7.42 27.73
CA PRO A 343 -0.81 8.66 27.80
C PRO A 343 -1.79 8.64 28.99
N PRO A 344 -2.11 9.80 29.58
CA PRO A 344 -3.09 9.88 30.66
C PRO A 344 -4.46 9.41 30.16
N GLN A 345 -5.10 8.51 30.90
CA GLN A 345 -6.49 8.13 30.64
C GLN A 345 -7.37 9.34 30.96
N GLY A 346 -7.96 9.93 29.92
CA GLY A 346 -8.96 11.00 30.00
C GLY A 346 -10.35 10.46 29.71
#